data_AF-A0A3D5DHE9-F1
#
_entry.id   AF-A0A3D5DHE9-F1
#
_cell.length_a   1.000
_cell.length_b   1.000
_cell.length_c   1.000
_cell.angle_alpha   90.00
_cell.angle_beta   90.00
_cell.angle_gamma   90.00
#
_symmetry.space_group_name_H-M   'P 1'
#
loop_
_entity.id
_entity.type
_entity.pdbx_description
1 polymer ?
#
loop_
_entity_poly.entity_id
_entity_poly.type
_entity_poly.pdbx_seq_one_letter_code
_entity_poly.pdbx_strand_id
1 'polypeptide(L)'
;MSPNNVTTASLTFMLLALWLFAEGHFLSALPVAWAMTFLDTVDGKLARVTVTSSLWGNIYDHGIDLIHPPFWWYGWYVGVLPMTSPAVASLVSPAIWVILVGYVLGRLLEGLFELTFKIETHIWQPIDYFFRTITARRNSNLAILTVACIFQRPDIGFLCVAVWTILSLSFHAIRLLQATLIHLQGGHIESWLNPGARD
;
A
#
# COMPACT_ATOMS: atom_id res chain seq x y z
N MET A 1 7.06 -10.08 25.37
CA MET A 1 7.35 -10.72 24.06
C MET A 1 8.52 -9.98 23.45
N SER A 2 9.55 -10.67 22.95
CA SER A 2 10.65 -9.99 22.25
C SER A 2 10.14 -9.47 20.88
N PRO A 3 10.65 -8.34 20.38
CA PRO A 3 10.32 -7.84 19.04
C PRO A 3 10.41 -8.90 17.94
N ASN A 4 11.45 -9.75 17.97
CA ASN A 4 11.63 -10.85 17.00
C ASN A 4 10.48 -11.88 16.96
N ASN A 5 9.79 -12.13 18.08
CA ASN A 5 8.68 -13.08 18.11
C ASN A 5 7.44 -12.50 17.41
N VAL A 6 7.26 -11.18 17.47
CA VAL A 6 6.13 -10.52 16.82
C VAL A 6 6.38 -10.34 15.33
N THR A 7 7.62 -10.00 14.92
CA THR A 7 8.05 -10.00 13.51
C THR A 7 7.86 -11.38 12.88
N THR A 8 8.23 -12.45 13.60
CA THR A 8 8.04 -13.85 13.11
C THR A 8 6.56 -14.22 12.99
N ALA A 9 5.72 -13.76 13.92
CA ALA A 9 4.27 -13.95 13.85
C ALA A 9 3.66 -13.19 12.65
N SER A 10 4.10 -11.95 12.42
CA SER A 10 3.68 -11.13 11.27
C SER A 10 4.05 -11.81 9.94
N LEU A 11 5.28 -12.32 9.82
CA LEU A 11 5.73 -13.07 8.65
C LEU A 11 4.88 -14.34 8.42
N THR A 12 4.55 -15.06 9.50
CA THR A 12 3.72 -16.27 9.44
C THR A 12 2.32 -15.93 8.92
N PHE A 13 1.69 -14.87 9.44
CA PHE A 13 0.39 -14.42 8.94
C PHE A 13 0.47 -13.88 7.51
N MET A 14 1.57 -13.25 7.12
CA MET A 14 1.81 -12.82 5.75
C MET A 14 1.79 -14.00 4.77
N LEU A 15 2.56 -15.06 5.06
CA LEU A 15 2.63 -16.27 4.24
C LEU A 15 1.31 -17.05 4.24
N LEU A 16 0.65 -17.14 5.40
CA LEU A 16 -0.64 -17.82 5.52
C LEU A 16 -1.74 -17.10 4.73
N ALA A 17 -1.81 -15.76 4.82
CA ALA A 17 -2.76 -14.97 4.03
C ALA A 17 -2.48 -15.12 2.52
N LEU A 18 -1.21 -15.09 2.12
CA LEU A 18 -0.81 -15.31 0.72
C LEU A 18 -1.30 -16.67 0.20
N TRP A 19 -1.05 -17.74 0.95
CA TRP A 19 -1.49 -19.08 0.58
C TRP A 19 -3.03 -19.17 0.51
N LEU A 20 -3.74 -18.68 1.52
CA LEU A 20 -5.21 -18.69 1.53
C LEU A 20 -5.81 -17.86 0.39
N PHE A 21 -5.20 -16.72 0.03
CA PHE A 21 -5.62 -15.95 -1.16
C PHE A 21 -5.43 -16.76 -2.44
N ALA A 22 -4.29 -17.44 -2.60
CA ALA A 22 -3.99 -18.24 -3.79
C ALA A 22 -4.93 -19.45 -3.94
N GLU A 23 -5.37 -20.06 -2.83
CA GLU A 23 -6.38 -21.14 -2.82
C GLU A 23 -7.83 -20.62 -2.99
N GLY A 24 -8.03 -19.30 -3.06
CA GLY A 24 -9.37 -18.69 -3.20
C GLY A 24 -10.19 -18.63 -1.90
N HIS A 25 -9.58 -18.88 -0.74
CA HIS A 25 -10.23 -18.82 0.58
C HIS A 25 -10.29 -17.38 1.14
N PHE A 26 -10.86 -16.44 0.38
CA PHE A 26 -10.80 -15.00 0.66
C PHE A 26 -11.35 -14.59 2.03
N LEU A 27 -12.51 -15.12 2.43
CA LEU A 27 -13.13 -14.76 3.72
C LEU A 27 -12.30 -15.23 4.92
N SER A 28 -11.54 -16.32 4.78
CA SER A 28 -10.62 -16.81 5.81
C SER A 28 -9.28 -16.07 5.75
N ALA A 29 -8.82 -15.70 4.55
CA ALA A 29 -7.58 -14.98 4.32
C ALA A 29 -7.63 -13.54 4.86
N LEU A 30 -8.77 -12.85 4.72
CA LEU A 30 -8.93 -11.45 5.10
C LEU A 30 -8.69 -11.19 6.61
N PRO A 31 -9.26 -11.95 7.57
CA PRO A 31 -8.93 -11.83 8.98
C PRO A 31 -7.43 -12.05 9.27
N VAL A 32 -6.80 -13.01 8.61
CA VAL A 32 -5.36 -13.28 8.76
C VAL A 32 -4.52 -12.11 8.23
N ALA A 33 -4.89 -11.57 7.06
CA ALA A 33 -4.25 -10.40 6.47
C ALA A 33 -4.40 -9.17 7.37
N TRP A 34 -5.60 -8.89 7.88
CA TRP A 34 -5.84 -7.78 8.81
C TRP A 34 -5.06 -7.97 10.13
N ALA A 35 -5.00 -9.18 10.68
CA ALA A 35 -4.21 -9.47 11.87
C ALA A 35 -2.71 -9.18 11.64
N MET A 36 -2.16 -9.57 10.48
CA MET A 36 -0.80 -9.22 10.07
C MET A 36 -0.60 -7.69 10.04
N THR A 37 -1.50 -6.95 9.37
CA THR A 37 -1.37 -5.48 9.27
C THR A 37 -1.43 -4.77 10.63
N PHE A 38 -2.18 -5.34 11.57
CA PHE A 38 -2.28 -4.83 12.93
C PHE A 38 -0.99 -5.09 13.71
N LEU A 39 -0.45 -6.31 13.64
CA LEU A 39 0.82 -6.67 14.29
C LEU A 39 1.98 -5.82 13.76
N ASP A 40 2.06 -5.64 12.45
CA ASP A 40 3.04 -4.76 11.79
C ASP A 40 3.00 -3.32 12.35
N THR A 41 1.79 -2.80 12.60
CA THR A 41 1.62 -1.48 13.22
C THR A 41 2.08 -1.45 14.68
N VAL A 42 1.87 -2.53 15.43
CA VAL A 42 2.28 -2.66 16.83
C VAL A 42 3.80 -2.78 16.95
N ASP A 43 4.45 -3.54 16.07
CA ASP A 43 5.90 -3.75 16.07
C ASP A 43 6.66 -2.46 15.82
N GLY A 44 6.26 -1.68 14.82
CA GLY A 44 6.87 -0.38 14.56
C GLY A 44 6.73 0.59 15.74
N LYS A 45 5.66 0.49 16.53
CA LYS A 45 5.49 1.28 17.77
C LYS A 45 6.32 0.73 18.92
N LEU A 46 6.36 -0.59 19.10
CA LEU A 46 7.08 -1.25 20.16
C LEU A 46 8.59 -1.01 20.02
N ALA A 47 9.14 -1.15 18.81
CA ALA A 47 10.56 -0.93 18.51
C ALA A 47 11.03 0.50 18.87
N ARG A 48 10.17 1.52 18.68
CA ARG A 48 10.47 2.91 19.07
C ARG A 48 10.45 3.12 20.58
N VAL A 49 9.65 2.35 21.31
CA VAL A 49 9.53 2.45 22.78
C VAL A 49 10.60 1.62 23.48
N THR A 50 11.08 0.53 22.87
CA THR A 50 12.08 -0.37 23.49
C THR A 50 13.53 0.02 23.19
N VAL A 51 13.80 0.99 22.31
CA VAL A 51 15.16 1.40 21.89
C VAL A 51 15.99 0.20 21.41
N THR A 52 15.34 -0.81 20.84
CA THR A 52 15.97 -2.05 20.33
C THR A 52 16.14 -2.01 18.81
N SER A 53 16.15 -0.82 18.19
CA SER A 53 16.33 -0.68 16.75
C SER A 53 17.80 -0.93 16.37
N SER A 54 18.07 -2.05 15.71
CA SER A 54 19.34 -2.25 15.00
C SER A 54 19.21 -1.74 13.56
N LEU A 55 20.31 -1.24 12.98
CA LEU A 55 20.34 -0.78 11.59
C LEU A 55 19.89 -1.89 10.62
N TRP A 56 20.33 -3.12 10.88
CA TRP A 56 19.96 -4.31 10.11
C TRP A 56 18.48 -4.69 10.26
N GLY A 57 17.93 -4.64 11.48
CA GLY A 57 16.51 -4.91 11.71
C GLY A 57 15.62 -3.92 10.95
N ASN A 58 15.98 -2.63 10.98
CA ASN A 58 15.23 -1.59 10.28
C ASN A 58 15.24 -1.78 8.74
N ILE A 59 16.38 -2.19 8.17
CA ILE A 59 16.48 -2.50 6.73
C ILE A 59 15.67 -3.75 6.37
N TYR A 60 15.72 -4.77 7.21
CA TYR A 60 15.00 -6.03 6.99
C TYR A 60 13.48 -5.84 7.04
N ASP A 61 12.98 -5.15 8.08
CA ASP A 61 11.56 -4.87 8.26
C ASP A 61 11.03 -3.99 7.12
N HIS A 62 11.74 -2.91 6.78
CA HIS A 62 11.34 -2.01 5.71
C HIS A 62 11.37 -2.68 4.32
N GLY A 63 12.32 -3.60 4.09
CA GLY A 63 12.43 -4.36 2.85
C GLY A 63 11.27 -5.34 2.66
N ILE A 64 10.89 -6.08 3.71
CA ILE A 64 9.76 -7.01 3.64
C ILE A 64 8.43 -6.25 3.46
N ASP A 65 8.27 -5.11 4.11
CA ASP A 65 7.09 -4.27 3.96
C ASP A 65 6.94 -3.68 2.55
N LEU A 66 8.07 -3.42 1.89
CA LEU A 66 8.08 -2.97 0.49
C LEU A 66 7.78 -4.10 -0.49
N ILE A 67 8.18 -5.34 -0.18
CA ILE A 67 8.18 -6.44 -1.14
C ILE A 67 6.90 -7.29 -1.07
N HIS A 68 6.32 -7.48 0.11
CA HIS A 68 5.18 -8.40 0.27
C HIS A 68 3.87 -7.99 -0.44
N PRO A 69 3.47 -6.70 -0.56
CA PRO A 69 2.14 -6.36 -1.07
C PRO A 69 1.87 -6.89 -2.50
N PRO A 70 2.83 -6.79 -3.46
CA PRO A 70 2.75 -7.47 -4.75
C PRO A 70 2.38 -8.96 -4.69
N PHE A 71 2.92 -9.72 -3.73
CA PHE A 71 2.64 -11.14 -3.61
C PHE A 71 1.20 -11.38 -3.17
N TRP A 72 0.67 -10.60 -2.23
CA TRP A 72 -0.75 -10.72 -1.83
C TRP A 72 -1.69 -10.42 -3.00
N TRP A 73 -1.41 -9.40 -3.81
CA TRP A 73 -2.22 -9.10 -4.99
C TRP A 73 -2.13 -10.20 -6.05
N TYR A 74 -0.95 -10.79 -6.23
CA TYR A 74 -0.78 -11.93 -7.11
C TYR A 74 -1.52 -13.18 -6.59
N GLY A 75 -1.42 -13.48 -5.29
CA GLY A 75 -2.17 -14.56 -4.66
C GLY A 75 -3.67 -14.37 -4.81
N TRP A 76 -4.18 -13.15 -4.61
CA TRP A 76 -5.58 -12.84 -4.85
C TRP A 76 -5.99 -13.10 -6.30
N TYR A 77 -5.19 -12.62 -7.25
CA TYR A 77 -5.41 -12.85 -8.68
C TYR A 77 -5.49 -14.35 -9.01
N VAL A 78 -4.53 -15.14 -8.51
CA VAL A 78 -4.49 -16.60 -8.74
C VAL A 78 -5.73 -17.29 -8.17
N GLY A 79 -6.15 -16.95 -6.95
CA GLY A 79 -7.31 -17.58 -6.33
C GLY A 79 -8.64 -17.14 -6.95
N VAL A 80 -8.74 -15.91 -7.46
CA VAL A 80 -10.01 -15.37 -7.94
C VAL A 80 -10.29 -15.79 -9.39
N LEU A 81 -9.24 -16.00 -10.19
CA LEU A 81 -9.37 -16.28 -11.62
C LEU A 81 -10.22 -17.56 -11.91
N PRO A 82 -10.03 -18.70 -11.23
CA PRO A 82 -10.79 -19.93 -11.51
C PRO A 82 -12.29 -19.82 -11.19
N MET A 83 -12.67 -18.93 -10.28
CA MET A 83 -14.07 -18.71 -9.87
C MET A 83 -14.74 -17.57 -10.64
N THR A 84 -14.01 -16.88 -11.52
CA THR A 84 -14.50 -15.72 -12.24
C THR A 84 -15.11 -16.13 -13.58
N SER A 85 -16.28 -15.57 -13.93
CA SER A 85 -16.88 -15.79 -15.25
C SER A 85 -15.95 -15.33 -16.40
N PRO A 86 -16.00 -15.96 -17.59
CA PRO A 86 -15.11 -15.59 -18.70
C PRO A 86 -15.16 -14.09 -19.07
N ALA A 87 -16.35 -13.49 -19.01
CA ALA A 87 -16.53 -12.07 -19.30
C ALA A 87 -15.75 -11.18 -18.32
N VAL A 88 -15.82 -11.48 -17.01
CA VAL A 88 -15.11 -10.71 -15.98
C VAL A 88 -13.62 -11.06 -15.94
N ALA A 89 -13.24 -12.31 -16.22
CA ALA A 89 -11.84 -12.75 -16.25
C ALA A 89 -11.00 -11.94 -17.25
N SER A 90 -11.59 -11.57 -18.38
CA SER A 90 -10.97 -10.70 -19.40
C SER A 90 -10.54 -9.31 -18.86
N LEU A 91 -11.18 -8.84 -17.78
CA LEU A 91 -10.84 -7.60 -17.08
C LEU A 91 -9.91 -7.83 -15.89
N VAL A 92 -10.02 -8.98 -15.21
CA VAL A 92 -9.18 -9.34 -14.05
C VAL A 92 -7.72 -9.58 -14.47
N SER A 93 -7.47 -10.22 -15.61
CA SER A 93 -6.13 -10.47 -16.13
C SER A 93 -5.29 -9.21 -16.41
N PRO A 94 -5.81 -8.14 -17.03
CA PRO A 94 -5.08 -6.87 -17.10
C PRO A 94 -5.05 -6.12 -15.76
N ALA A 95 -6.03 -6.32 -14.88
CA ALA A 95 -6.09 -5.63 -13.58
C ALA A 95 -4.89 -5.95 -12.67
N ILE A 96 -4.37 -7.18 -12.66
CA ILE A 96 -3.17 -7.50 -11.88
C ILE A 96 -1.97 -6.66 -12.32
N TRP A 97 -1.78 -6.44 -13.63
CA TRP A 97 -0.70 -5.60 -14.14
C TRP A 97 -0.89 -4.14 -13.75
N VAL A 98 -2.12 -3.61 -13.81
CA VAL A 98 -2.44 -2.26 -13.33
C VAL A 98 -2.06 -2.09 -11.86
N ILE A 99 -2.37 -3.08 -11.02
CA ILE A 99 -2.06 -3.03 -9.58
C ILE A 99 -0.56 -3.15 -9.32
N LEU A 100 0.14 -4.08 -9.98
CA LEU A 100 1.57 -4.32 -9.77
C LEU A 100 2.44 -3.19 -10.34
N VAL A 101 2.21 -2.79 -11.59
CA VAL A 101 2.92 -1.67 -12.20
C VAL A 101 2.55 -0.39 -11.48
N GLY A 102 1.28 -0.21 -11.13
CA GLY A 102 0.81 0.94 -10.39
C GLY A 102 1.43 1.06 -9.00
N TYR A 103 1.66 -0.05 -8.32
CA TYR A 103 2.41 -0.06 -7.06
C TYR A 103 3.82 0.53 -7.24
N VAL A 104 4.56 0.06 -8.26
CA VAL A 104 5.91 0.54 -8.55
C VAL A 104 5.89 2.02 -8.95
N LEU A 105 5.01 2.41 -9.87
CA LEU A 105 4.88 3.81 -10.30
C LEU A 105 4.51 4.73 -9.14
N GLY A 106 3.63 4.30 -8.24
CA GLY A 106 3.25 5.07 -7.07
C GLY A 106 4.45 5.35 -6.16
N ARG A 107 5.31 4.33 -5.94
CA ARG A 107 6.55 4.50 -5.16
C ARG A 107 7.55 5.40 -5.86
N LEU A 108 7.66 5.31 -7.19
CA LEU A 108 8.52 6.20 -7.97
C LEU A 108 8.03 7.65 -7.91
N LEU A 109 6.72 7.90 -7.98
CA LEU A 109 6.15 9.24 -7.86
C LEU A 109 6.40 9.84 -6.46
N GLU A 110 6.13 9.07 -5.40
CA GLU A 110 6.39 9.50 -4.01
C GLU A 110 7.89 9.80 -3.80
N GLY A 111 8.77 8.90 -4.24
CA GLY A 111 10.22 9.06 -4.11
C GLY A 111 10.76 10.22 -4.95
N LEU A 112 10.27 10.43 -6.18
CA LEU A 112 10.69 11.55 -7.01
C LEU A 112 10.29 12.90 -6.40
N PHE A 113 9.09 12.98 -5.81
CA PHE A 113 8.64 14.17 -5.11
C PHE A 113 9.56 14.49 -3.92
N GLU A 114 9.86 13.50 -3.07
CA GLU A 114 10.73 13.67 -1.91
C GLU A 114 12.17 14.03 -2.31
N LEU A 115 12.71 13.35 -3.34
CA LEU A 115 14.05 13.64 -3.84
C LEU A 115 14.18 15.08 -4.35
N THR A 116 13.13 15.60 -4.99
CA THR A 116 13.10 16.93 -5.61
C THR A 116 12.83 18.05 -4.60
N PHE A 117 11.84 17.87 -3.73
CA PHE A 117 11.34 18.94 -2.84
C PHE A 117 11.74 18.79 -1.37
N LYS A 118 12.41 17.69 -1.00
CA LYS A 118 12.87 17.39 0.38
C LYS A 118 11.76 17.31 1.42
N ILE A 119 10.51 17.17 0.97
CA ILE A 119 9.34 16.88 1.81
C ILE A 119 8.56 15.73 1.19
N GLU A 120 7.86 14.96 2.01
CA GLU A 120 6.96 13.91 1.53
C GLU A 120 5.73 14.53 0.84
N THR A 121 5.24 13.91 -0.23
CA THR A 121 4.08 14.42 -0.99
C THR A 121 2.87 14.71 -0.09
N HIS A 122 2.65 13.87 0.91
CA HIS A 122 1.46 13.91 1.76
C HIS A 122 1.46 15.01 2.83
N ILE A 123 2.59 15.69 3.05
CA ILE A 123 2.65 16.84 3.97
C ILE A 123 2.66 18.18 3.23
N TRP A 124 2.62 18.17 1.89
CA TRP A 124 2.69 19.39 1.10
C TRP A 124 1.44 20.27 1.25
N GLN A 125 0.23 19.73 1.07
CA GLN A 125 -1.02 20.47 1.25
C GLN A 125 -2.07 19.64 2.04
N PRO A 126 -3.11 20.28 2.61
CA PRO A 126 -4.14 19.58 3.37
C PRO A 126 -4.79 18.43 2.59
N ILE A 127 -5.05 18.64 1.29
CA ILE A 127 -5.65 17.60 0.43
C ILE A 127 -4.77 16.35 0.32
N ASP A 128 -3.44 16.51 0.27
CA ASP A 128 -2.51 15.38 0.18
C ASP A 128 -2.50 14.59 1.49
N TYR A 129 -2.59 15.30 2.62
CA TYR A 129 -2.66 14.69 3.94
C TYR A 129 -3.92 13.83 4.09
N PHE A 130 -5.08 14.34 3.67
CA PHE A 130 -6.32 13.55 3.66
C PHE A 130 -6.26 12.43 2.63
N PHE A 131 -5.74 12.68 1.44
CA PHE A 131 -5.67 11.65 0.40
C PHE A 131 -4.79 10.46 0.82
N ARG A 132 -3.75 10.68 1.63
CA ARG A 132 -2.90 9.63 2.21
C ARG A 132 -3.70 8.56 2.98
N THR A 133 -4.87 8.89 3.55
CA THR A 133 -5.66 7.90 4.29
C THR A 133 -6.41 6.95 3.38
N ILE A 134 -6.68 7.35 2.14
CA ILE A 134 -7.47 6.58 1.18
C ILE A 134 -6.66 6.10 -0.03
N THR A 135 -5.50 6.70 -0.32
CA THR A 135 -4.64 6.35 -1.46
C THR A 135 -4.43 4.84 -1.60
N ALA A 136 -4.30 4.36 -2.83
CA ALA A 136 -4.07 2.95 -3.14
C ALA A 136 -2.79 2.44 -2.46
N ARG A 137 -2.97 1.76 -1.33
CA ARG A 137 -1.95 1.16 -0.46
C ARG A 137 -2.54 -0.11 0.14
N ARG A 138 -1.70 -0.92 0.79
CA ARG A 138 -2.07 -2.21 1.41
C ARG A 138 -3.41 -2.15 2.14
N ASN A 139 -3.55 -1.26 3.13
CA ASN A 139 -4.73 -1.21 3.99
C ASN A 139 -5.99 -0.73 3.23
N SER A 140 -5.88 0.30 2.39
CA SER A 140 -7.00 0.80 1.59
C SER A 140 -7.48 -0.27 0.58
N ASN A 141 -6.54 -0.96 -0.06
CA ASN A 141 -6.85 -2.04 -0.99
C ASN A 141 -7.51 -3.21 -0.25
N LEU A 142 -6.98 -3.63 0.90
CA LEU A 142 -7.61 -4.65 1.75
C LEU A 142 -9.03 -4.25 2.18
N ALA A 143 -9.28 -2.97 2.47
CA ALA A 143 -10.62 -2.50 2.82
C ALA A 143 -11.61 -2.67 1.65
N ILE A 144 -11.23 -2.26 0.44
CA ILE A 144 -12.03 -2.46 -0.78
C ILE A 144 -12.32 -3.95 -0.98
N LEU A 145 -11.30 -4.80 -0.87
CA LEU A 145 -11.40 -6.24 -1.04
C LEU A 145 -12.27 -6.90 0.04
N THR A 146 -12.18 -6.42 1.28
CA THR A 146 -13.03 -6.88 2.39
C THR A 146 -14.51 -6.63 2.08
N VAL A 147 -14.85 -5.42 1.67
CA VAL A 147 -16.22 -5.06 1.30
C VAL A 147 -16.72 -5.94 0.15
N ALA A 148 -15.90 -6.11 -0.89
CA ALA A 148 -16.28 -6.92 -2.04
C ALA A 148 -16.51 -8.40 -1.71
N CYS A 149 -15.70 -8.98 -0.80
CA CYS A 149 -15.89 -10.34 -0.32
C CYS A 149 -17.15 -10.53 0.52
N ILE A 150 -17.58 -9.52 1.28
CA ILE A 150 -18.88 -9.56 1.99
C ILE A 150 -20.02 -9.76 1.00
N PHE A 151 -19.94 -9.14 -0.18
CA PHE A 151 -20.90 -9.31 -1.27
C PHE A 151 -20.61 -10.53 -2.16
N GLN A 152 -19.70 -11.43 -1.77
CA GLN A 152 -19.31 -12.61 -2.54
C GLN A 152 -18.78 -12.28 -3.95
N ARG A 153 -18.16 -11.10 -4.12
CA ARG A 153 -17.60 -10.62 -5.38
C ARG A 153 -16.11 -10.27 -5.26
N PRO A 154 -15.24 -11.25 -4.91
CA PRO A 154 -13.79 -11.02 -4.83
C PRO A 154 -13.18 -10.57 -6.18
N ASP A 155 -13.82 -10.92 -7.30
CA ASP A 155 -13.47 -10.53 -8.66
C ASP A 155 -13.68 -9.02 -8.88
N ILE A 156 -14.86 -8.51 -8.53
CA ILE A 156 -15.18 -7.08 -8.64
C ILE A 156 -14.34 -6.27 -7.67
N GLY A 157 -14.09 -6.77 -6.46
CA GLY A 157 -13.19 -6.12 -5.52
C GLY A 157 -11.81 -5.87 -6.12
N PHE A 158 -11.27 -6.85 -6.83
CA PHE A 158 -9.97 -6.74 -7.49
C PHE A 158 -9.99 -5.68 -8.62
N LEU A 159 -11.06 -5.62 -9.40
CA LEU A 159 -11.25 -4.55 -10.40
C LEU A 159 -11.37 -3.17 -9.75
N CYS A 160 -12.09 -3.04 -8.64
CA CYS A 160 -12.19 -1.80 -7.88
C CYS A 160 -10.81 -1.34 -7.38
N VAL A 161 -9.96 -2.26 -6.90
CA VAL A 161 -8.57 -1.93 -6.52
C VAL A 161 -7.76 -1.45 -7.72
N ALA A 162 -7.92 -2.06 -8.90
CA ALA A 162 -7.23 -1.59 -10.10
C ALA A 162 -7.65 -0.18 -10.51
N VAL A 163 -8.96 0.11 -10.52
CA VAL A 163 -9.50 1.45 -10.78
C VAL A 163 -8.98 2.45 -9.74
N TRP A 164 -9.01 2.07 -8.46
CA TRP A 164 -8.53 2.93 -7.37
C TRP A 164 -7.02 3.21 -7.47
N THR A 165 -6.25 2.23 -7.96
CA THR A 165 -4.82 2.38 -8.25
C THR A 165 -4.59 3.43 -9.32
N ILE A 166 -5.34 3.38 -10.43
CA ILE A 166 -5.25 4.38 -11.51
C ILE A 166 -5.58 5.78 -10.97
N LEU A 167 -6.70 5.91 -10.24
CA LEU A 167 -7.12 7.19 -9.67
C LEU A 167 -6.08 7.77 -8.71
N SER A 168 -5.49 6.92 -7.86
CA SER A 168 -4.44 7.33 -6.92
C SER A 168 -3.17 7.77 -7.64
N LEU A 169 -2.76 7.06 -8.70
CA LEU A 169 -1.61 7.46 -9.51
C LEU A 169 -1.84 8.77 -10.24
N SER A 170 -3.03 8.95 -10.83
CA SER A 170 -3.39 10.20 -11.47
C SER A 170 -3.33 11.36 -10.47
N PHE A 171 -3.85 11.17 -9.26
CA PHE A 171 -3.73 12.16 -8.19
C PHE A 171 -2.26 12.50 -7.92
N HIS A 172 -1.41 11.53 -7.59
CA HIS A 172 0.01 11.78 -7.27
C HIS A 172 0.79 12.40 -8.43
N ALA A 173 0.53 11.99 -9.67
CA ALA A 173 1.17 12.57 -10.85
C ALA A 173 0.78 14.05 -11.04
N ILE A 174 -0.50 14.39 -10.83
CA ILE A 174 -0.97 15.78 -10.87
C ILE A 174 -0.29 16.60 -9.77
N ARG A 175 -0.17 16.06 -8.55
CA ARG A 175 0.49 16.76 -7.43
C ARG A 175 1.96 17.02 -7.72
N LEU A 176 2.68 16.01 -8.23
CA LEU A 176 4.08 16.18 -8.66
C LEU A 176 4.22 17.26 -9.74
N LEU A 177 3.35 17.24 -10.75
CA LEU A 177 3.34 18.26 -11.81
C LEU A 177 3.08 19.66 -11.24
N GLN A 178 2.09 19.82 -10.37
CA GLN A 178 1.76 21.10 -9.74
C GLN A 178 2.93 21.65 -8.91
N ALA A 179 3.56 20.81 -8.08
CA ALA A 179 4.73 21.21 -7.29
C ALA A 179 5.90 21.62 -8.20
N THR A 180 6.12 20.86 -9.27
CA THR A 180 7.18 21.16 -10.26
C THR A 180 6.92 22.49 -10.95
N LEU A 181 5.69 22.78 -11.39
CA LEU A 181 5.34 24.05 -12.02
C LEU A 181 5.54 25.24 -11.08
N ILE A 182 5.12 25.12 -9.82
CA ILE A 182 5.34 26.16 -8.79
C ILE A 182 6.83 26.38 -8.57
N HIS A 183 7.61 25.31 -8.47
CA HIS A 183 9.06 25.39 -8.29
C HIS A 183 9.77 26.07 -9.48
N LEU A 184 9.39 25.72 -10.71
CA LEU A 184 9.92 26.35 -11.93
C LEU A 184 9.57 27.84 -12.04
N GLN A 185 8.48 28.26 -11.40
CA GLN A 185 8.08 29.67 -11.31
C GLN A 185 8.77 30.42 -10.15
N GLY A 186 9.70 29.78 -9.44
CA GLY A 186 10.41 30.34 -8.29
C GLY A 186 9.67 30.24 -6.96
N GLY A 187 8.56 29.48 -6.91
CA GLY A 187 7.84 29.21 -5.67
C GLY A 187 8.55 28.17 -4.80
N HIS A 188 8.36 28.26 -3.49
CA HIS A 188 8.88 27.31 -2.52
C HIS A 188 7.84 26.22 -2.20
N ILE A 189 8.29 24.97 -2.14
CA ILE A 189 7.47 23.81 -1.77
C ILE A 189 7.76 23.49 -0.30
N GLU A 190 6.85 23.88 0.59
CA GLU A 190 6.99 23.70 2.04
C GLU A 190 5.86 22.83 2.60
N SER A 191 6.11 22.24 3.77
CA SER A 191 5.14 21.42 4.49
C SER A 191 4.01 22.29 5.07
N TRP A 192 2.76 21.89 4.83
CA TRP A 192 1.59 22.49 5.47
C TRP A 192 1.57 22.29 7.00
N LEU A 193 2.13 21.18 7.49
CA LEU A 193 2.11 20.85 8.92
C LEU A 193 3.11 21.68 9.74
N ASN A 194 4.18 22.18 9.11
CA ASN A 194 5.19 23.03 9.74
C ASN A 194 5.57 24.19 8.81
N PRO A 195 4.73 25.24 8.72
CA PRO A 195 5.05 26.43 7.92
C PRO A 195 6.31 27.11 8.49
N GLY A 196 7.38 27.22 7.69
CA GLY A 196 8.59 27.94 8.08
C GLY A 196 9.61 27.19 8.96
N ALA A 197 9.52 25.87 9.11
CA ALA A 197 10.61 25.08 9.68
C ALA A 197 11.79 25.04 8.69
N ARG A 198 12.71 26.00 8.84
CA ARG A 198 14.05 25.90 8.24
C ARG A 198 14.88 25.01 9.15
N ASP A 199 15.55 24.02 8.55
CA ASP A 199 16.62 23.24 9.19
C ASP A 199 17.70 24.16 9.78
#